data_AF-A0A968C5L6-F1
#
_entry.id   AF-A0A968C5L6-F1
#
_cell.length_a   1.000
_cell.length_b   1.000
_cell.length_c   1.000
_cell.angle_alpha   90.00
_cell.angle_beta   90.00
_cell.angle_gamma   90.00
#
_symmetry.space_group_name_H-M   'P 1'
#
loop_
_entity.id
_entity.type
_entity.pdbx_description
1 polymer ?
#
loop_
_entity_poly.entity_id
_entity_poly.type
_entity_poly.pdbx_seq_one_letter_code
_entity_poly.pdbx_strand_id
1 'polypeptide(L)' 'TAGKDVDQDKTTYPALLGLEPSRQEIERLRQNANDALDELGDAAGPLRELCEYLAVRTK' A
#
# COMPACT_ATOMS: atom_id res chain seq x y z
N THR A 1 18.11 23.84 22.24
CA THR A 1 19.09 23.14 21.37
C THR A 1 18.87 21.65 21.47
N ALA A 2 18.03 21.11 20.59
CA ALA A 2 17.80 19.68 20.31
C ALA A 2 16.51 19.61 19.47
N GLY A 3 16.49 19.87 18.16
CA GLY A 3 17.55 19.72 17.17
C GLY A 3 17.92 18.26 16.92
N LYS A 4 17.17 17.29 17.47
CA LYS A 4 17.62 15.89 17.53
C LYS A 4 16.61 14.85 17.03
N ASP A 5 15.61 15.24 16.25
CA ASP A 5 14.73 14.29 15.55
C ASP A 5 14.56 14.65 14.07
N VAL A 6 15.63 15.16 13.43
CA VAL A 6 15.64 15.56 12.02
C VAL A 6 15.73 14.37 11.06
N ASP A 7 16.22 13.20 11.47
CA ASP A 7 16.50 12.10 10.52
C ASP A 7 16.08 10.73 11.07
N GLN A 8 14.78 10.52 11.27
CA GLN A 8 14.27 9.16 11.08
C GLN A 8 14.10 8.95 9.58
N ASP A 9 15.21 8.51 9.00
CA ASP A 9 15.56 8.04 7.65
C ASP A 9 14.58 6.99 7.08
N LYS A 10 13.28 7.25 7.17
CA LYS A 10 12.21 6.47 6.58
C LYS A 10 11.58 7.34 5.51
N THR A 11 12.13 7.22 4.32
CA THR A 11 11.48 7.65 3.10
C THR A 11 10.19 6.85 2.94
N THR A 12 9.11 7.29 3.58
CA THR A 12 7.80 6.66 3.45
C THR A 12 7.18 7.11 2.13
N TYR A 13 6.43 6.24 1.46
CA TYR A 13 5.79 6.53 0.17
C TYR A 13 5.08 7.90 0.15
N PRO A 14 4.30 8.29 1.18
CA PRO A 14 3.66 9.61 1.23
C PRO A 14 4.64 10.78 1.36
N ALA A 15 5.76 10.60 2.07
CA ALA A 15 6.76 11.62 2.27
C ALA A 15 7.64 11.84 1.02
N LEU A 16 7.85 10.80 0.20
CA LEU A 16 8.65 10.88 -1.03
C LEU A 16 7.86 11.37 -2.24
N LEU A 17 6.61 10.90 -2.37
CA LEU A 17 5.82 11.05 -3.60
C LEU A 17 4.64 12.02 -3.42
N GLY A 18 4.25 12.34 -2.19
CA GLY A 18 3.00 13.04 -1.89
C GLY A 18 1.79 12.10 -1.84
N LEU A 19 0.64 12.65 -1.42
CA LEU A 19 -0.60 11.88 -1.20
C LEU A 19 -1.18 11.30 -2.50
N GLU A 20 -1.21 12.08 -3.58
CA GLU A 20 -1.82 11.66 -4.84
C GLU A 20 -1.07 10.49 -5.50
N PRO A 21 0.26 10.54 -5.66
CA PRO A 21 0.97 9.43 -6.29
C PRO A 21 1.09 8.21 -5.35
N SER A 22 0.99 8.41 -4.03
CA SER A 22 0.84 7.28 -3.09
C SER A 22 -0.47 6.53 -3.30
N ARG A 23 -1.57 7.23 -3.61
CA ARG A 23 -2.86 6.60 -3.95
C ARG A 23 -2.78 5.83 -5.27
N GLN A 24 -2.08 6.38 -6.26
CA GLN A 24 -1.85 5.68 -7.54
C GLN A 24 -1.01 4.42 -7.34
N GLU A 25 -0.01 4.47 -6.47
CA GLU A 25 0.80 3.29 -6.15
C GLU A 25 0.01 2.22 -5.39
N ILE A 26 -0.90 2.61 -4.49
CA ILE A 26 -1.84 1.67 -3.85
C ILE A 26 -2.68 0.97 -4.92
N GLU A 27 -3.23 1.70 -5.89
CA GLU A 27 -4.03 1.11 -6.97
C GLU A 27 -3.20 0.14 -7.82
N ARG A 28 -1.96 0.52 -8.17
CA ARG A 28 -1.04 -0.34 -8.92
C ARG A 28 -0.73 -1.63 -8.16
N LEU A 29 -0.45 -1.53 -6.86
CA LEU A 29 -0.16 -2.69 -6.01
C LEU A 29 -1.39 -3.58 -5.82
N ARG A 30 -2.59 -2.99 -5.74
CA ARG A 30 -3.87 -3.70 -5.68
C ARG A 30 -4.10 -4.54 -6.93
N GLN A 31 -3.88 -3.96 -8.11
CA GLN A 31 -4.00 -4.70 -9.37
C GLN A 31 -3.01 -5.87 -9.42
N ASN A 32 -1.73 -5.63 -9.13
CA ASN A 32 -0.72 -6.70 -9.14
C ASN A 32 -1.03 -7.83 -8.16
N ALA A 33 -1.57 -7.50 -6.99
CA ALA A 33 -1.98 -8.50 -6.01
C ALA A 33 -3.16 -9.33 -6.53
N ASN A 34 -4.15 -8.69 -7.16
CA ASN A 34 -5.27 -9.39 -7.77
C ASN A 34 -4.81 -10.32 -8.92
N ASP A 35 -3.92 -9.85 -9.79
CA ASP A 35 -3.37 -10.64 -10.90
C ASP A 35 -2.59 -11.86 -10.38
N ALA A 36 -1.78 -11.68 -9.31
CA ALA A 36 -1.05 -12.78 -8.68
C ALA A 36 -1.97 -13.83 -8.03
N LEU A 37 -3.21 -13.46 -7.70
CA LEU A 37 -4.21 -14.35 -7.12
C LEU A 37 -5.07 -15.06 -8.17
N ASP A 38 -4.97 -14.71 -9.46
CA ASP A 38 -5.77 -15.33 -10.53
C ASP A 38 -5.49 -16.84 -10.66
N GLU A 39 -4.24 -17.26 -10.46
CA GLU A 39 -3.85 -18.69 -10.52
C GLU A 39 -4.48 -19.53 -9.40
N LEU A 40 -4.90 -18.91 -8.30
CA LEU A 40 -5.55 -19.56 -7.17
C LEU A 40 -7.07 -19.69 -7.35
N GLY A 41 -7.64 -19.01 -8.36
CA GLY A 41 -9.08 -19.02 -8.65
C GLY A 41 -9.94 -18.64 -7.43
N ASP A 42 -11.05 -19.33 -7.24
CA ASP A 42 -12.03 -19.02 -6.18
C ASP A 42 -11.45 -19.16 -4.76
N ALA A 43 -10.41 -19.99 -4.57
CA ALA A 43 -9.77 -20.16 -3.26
C ALA A 43 -9.06 -18.88 -2.78
N ALA A 44 -8.76 -17.95 -3.68
CA ALA A 44 -8.13 -16.67 -3.36
C ALA A 44 -9.09 -15.62 -2.77
N GLY A 45 -10.40 -15.90 -2.67
CA GLY A 45 -11.42 -14.96 -2.17
C GLY A 45 -11.03 -14.22 -0.89
N PRO A 46 -10.62 -14.91 0.19
CA PRO A 46 -10.19 -14.25 1.44
C PRO A 46 -8.97 -13.33 1.28
N LEU A 47 -8.05 -13.66 0.36
CA LEU A 47 -6.87 -12.85 0.09
C LEU A 47 -7.22 -11.59 -0.71
N ARG A 48 -8.17 -11.68 -1.64
CA ARG A 48 -8.71 -10.53 -2.36
C ARG A 48 -9.41 -9.57 -1.41
N GLU A 49 -10.25 -10.07 -0.51
CA GLU A 49 -10.90 -9.26 0.52
C GLU A 49 -9.89 -8.53 1.42
N LEU A 50 -8.83 -9.22 1.84
CA LEU A 50 -7.75 -8.62 2.62
C LEU A 50 -7.03 -7.52 1.83
N CYS A 51 -6.75 -7.75 0.55
CA CYS A 51 -6.08 -6.77 -0.29
C CYS A 51 -6.93 -5.48 -0.44
N GLU A 52 -8.23 -5.63 -0.70
CA GLU A 52 -9.16 -4.50 -0.78
C GLU A 52 -9.24 -3.74 0.56
N TYR A 53 -9.34 -4.47 1.68
CA TYR A 53 -9.34 -3.84 3.00
C TYR A 53 -8.06 -3.01 3.24
N LEU A 54 -6.89 -3.55 2.90
CA LEU A 54 -5.61 -2.85 3.07
C LEU A 54 -5.48 -1.62 2.17
N ALA A 55 -6.10 -1.62 0.99
CA ALA A 55 -6.05 -0.51 0.05
C ALA A 55 -6.88 0.70 0.50
N VAL A 56 -8.01 0.48 1.20
CA VAL A 56 -8.95 1.54 1.58
C VAL A 56 -8.91 1.92 3.07
N ARG A 57 -8.22 1.15 3.92
CA ARG A 57 -8.17 1.44 5.35
C ARG A 57 -7.54 2.80 5.64
N THR A 58 -8.14 3.52 6.58
CA THR A 58 -7.70 4.87 6.98
C THR A 58 -7.25 4.95 8.44
N LYS A 59 -7.20 3.80 9.13
CA LYS A 59 -6.82 3.65 10.55
C LYS A 59 -5.80 2.54 10.74
#